data_AF-M5BX93-F1
#
_entry.id   AF-M5BX93-F1
#
_cell.length_a   1.000
_cell.length_b   1.000
_cell.length_c   1.000
_cell.angle_alpha   90.00
_cell.angle_beta   90.00
_cell.angle_gamma   90.00
#
_symmetry.space_group_name_H-M   'P 1'
#
loop_
_entity.id
_entity.type
_entity.pdbx_description
1 polymer ?
#
loop_
_entity_poly.entity_id
_entity_poly.type
_entity_poly.pdbx_seq_one_letter_code
_entity_poly.pdbx_strand_id
1 'polypeptide(L)'
;MHKTVVHEIPNIASVHEVKEPDPKHPGQFRTKHLETTGTNFSGIWAAAADVVDLNNITSNDIYAILCSYGVEMARTAILKEIESVFSVYKIAVDFRHLTLIADYMTFDGGYKPFNRRGISTHSSTLLKASYETTAAFLSDATLHGDFDDLTSPSGNIVLGRPIQTGTGIFSIGVPTA
;
A
#
# COMPACT_ATOMS: atom_id res chain seq x y z
N MET A 1 27.15 26.39 -3.99
CA MET A 1 28.34 25.53 -3.75
C MET A 1 28.28 24.37 -4.73
N HIS A 2 29.19 24.31 -5.70
CA HIS A 2 29.24 23.19 -6.64
C HIS A 2 29.79 21.96 -5.92
N LYS A 3 28.98 20.90 -5.85
CA LYS A 3 29.37 19.60 -5.30
C LYS A 3 30.03 18.82 -6.44
N THR A 4 31.34 18.57 -6.34
CA THR A 4 32.05 17.75 -7.33
C THR A 4 31.80 16.28 -7.00
N VAL A 5 31.03 15.59 -7.84
CA VAL A 5 30.74 14.16 -7.69
C VAL A 5 31.78 13.38 -8.51
N VAL A 6 32.51 12.47 -7.86
CA VAL A 6 33.50 11.61 -8.52
C VAL A 6 32.82 10.40 -9.17
N HIS A 7 31.94 9.72 -8.43
CA HIS A 7 31.11 8.63 -8.91
C HIS A 7 29.88 8.51 -8.00
N GLU A 8 28.69 8.36 -8.59
CA GLU A 8 27.42 8.23 -7.85
C GLU A 8 26.44 7.43 -8.72
N ILE A 9 25.72 6.50 -8.07
CA ILE A 9 24.51 5.93 -8.66
C ILE A 9 23.37 6.89 -8.34
N PRO A 10 22.62 7.40 -9.34
CA PRO A 10 21.55 8.36 -9.09
C PRO A 10 20.57 7.88 -8.02
N ASN A 11 20.11 8.79 -7.16
CA ASN A 11 19.16 8.51 -6.07
C ASN A 11 19.65 7.51 -5.00
N ILE A 12 20.96 7.20 -4.94
CA ILE A 12 21.57 6.45 -3.84
C ILE A 12 22.64 7.32 -3.19
N ALA A 13 22.38 7.75 -1.95
CA ALA A 13 23.26 8.67 -1.22
C ALA A 13 24.40 7.96 -0.49
N SER A 14 24.12 6.80 0.10
CA SER A 14 25.12 6.00 0.83
C SER A 14 24.73 4.53 0.86
N VAL A 15 25.73 3.66 1.08
CA VAL A 15 25.54 2.23 1.28
C VAL A 15 26.25 1.84 2.59
N HIS A 16 25.55 1.09 3.43
CA HIS A 16 26.03 0.62 4.73
C HIS A 16 26.00 -0.90 4.76
N GLU A 17 27.06 -1.51 5.26
CA GLU A 17 27.16 -2.96 5.41
C GLU A 17 26.67 -3.37 6.79
N VAL A 18 25.65 -4.23 6.84
CA VAL A 18 25.17 -4.84 8.08
C VAL A 18 25.82 -6.20 8.25
N LYS A 19 26.56 -6.37 9.35
CA LYS A 19 27.31 -7.60 9.66
C LYS A 19 26.61 -8.40 10.74
N GLU A 20 26.69 -9.72 10.64
CA GLU A 20 26.24 -10.66 11.66
C GLU A 20 27.34 -11.65 12.05
N PRO A 21 27.37 -12.17 13.28
CA PRO A 21 28.32 -13.20 13.69
C PRO A 21 28.19 -14.44 12.80
N ASP A 22 29.30 -15.00 12.33
CA ASP A 22 29.28 -16.22 11.52
C ASP A 22 28.95 -17.43 12.42
N PRO A 23 27.82 -18.14 12.17
CA PRO A 23 27.47 -19.32 12.96
C PRO A 23 28.47 -20.48 12.83
N LYS A 24 29.29 -20.50 11.76
CA LYS A 24 30.29 -21.56 11.53
C LYS A 24 31.66 -21.24 12.15
N HIS A 25 31.98 -19.95 12.33
CA HIS A 25 33.29 -19.50 12.83
C HIS A 25 33.10 -18.50 13.99
N PRO A 26 33.08 -18.96 15.24
CA PRO A 26 32.92 -18.07 16.39
C PRO A 26 34.06 -17.05 16.46
N GLY A 27 33.71 -15.76 16.41
CA GLY A 27 34.64 -14.62 16.40
C GLY A 27 34.82 -13.93 15.04
N GLN A 28 34.29 -14.50 13.96
CA GLN A 28 34.23 -13.83 12.65
C GLN A 28 32.83 -13.27 12.39
N PHE A 29 32.76 -12.18 11.64
CA PHE A 29 31.52 -11.56 11.21
C PHE A 29 31.39 -11.71 9.69
N ARG A 30 30.20 -12.10 9.23
CA ARG A 30 29.86 -12.13 7.80
C ARG A 30 28.90 -10.99 7.45
N THR A 31 28.95 -10.54 6.22
CA THR A 31 27.97 -9.60 5.67
C THR A 31 26.60 -10.28 5.64
N LYS A 32 25.61 -9.67 6.30
CA LYS A 32 24.22 -10.14 6.26
C LYS A 32 23.50 -9.57 5.04
N HIS A 33 23.49 -8.24 4.95
CA HIS A 33 22.86 -7.49 3.87
C HIS A 33 23.48 -6.09 3.76
N LEU A 34 23.25 -5.43 2.62
CA LEU A 34 23.61 -4.04 2.40
C LEU A 34 22.36 -3.17 2.54
N GLU A 35 22.49 -2.05 3.22
CA GLU A 35 21.42 -1.05 3.37
C GLU A 35 21.79 0.20 2.57
N THR A 36 20.88 0.65 1.72
CA THR A 36 21.08 1.85 0.90
C THR A 36 20.23 3.00 1.42
N THR A 37 20.82 4.19 1.52
CA THR A 37 20.05 5.43 1.73
C THR A 37 19.61 5.94 0.37
N GLY A 38 18.34 5.71 0.04
CA GLY A 38 17.76 6.02 -1.27
C GLY A 38 17.44 4.77 -2.07
N THR A 39 16.66 4.93 -3.13
CA THR A 39 16.08 3.83 -3.91
C THR A 39 16.34 4.06 -5.39
N ASN A 40 17.04 3.11 -6.02
CA ASN A 40 17.18 3.05 -7.47
C ASN A 40 17.45 1.60 -7.93
N PHE A 41 16.39 0.88 -8.29
CA PHE A 41 16.51 -0.53 -8.70
C PHE A 41 17.31 -0.70 -9.99
N SER A 42 17.03 0.10 -11.02
CA SER A 42 17.72 -0.02 -12.32
C SER A 42 19.21 0.30 -12.21
N GLY A 43 19.58 1.28 -11.36
CA GLY A 43 20.97 1.59 -11.05
C GLY A 43 21.69 0.42 -10.36
N ILE A 44 21.04 -0.21 -9.38
CA ILE A 44 21.60 -1.37 -8.66
C ILE A 44 21.74 -2.58 -9.60
N TRP A 45 20.75 -2.86 -10.43
CA TRP A 45 20.81 -3.97 -11.40
C TRP A 45 21.97 -3.81 -12.40
N ALA A 46 22.29 -2.58 -12.80
CA ALA A 46 23.39 -2.32 -13.73
C ALA A 46 24.77 -2.35 -13.06
N ALA A 47 24.87 -1.80 -11.84
CA ALA A 47 26.15 -1.55 -11.19
C ALA A 47 26.63 -2.69 -10.26
N ALA A 48 25.72 -3.55 -9.79
CA ALA A 48 26.01 -4.51 -8.73
C ALA A 48 25.48 -5.93 -9.02
N ALA A 49 25.19 -6.26 -10.28
CA ALA A 49 24.69 -7.59 -10.67
C ALA A 49 25.62 -8.75 -10.34
N ASP A 50 26.93 -8.49 -10.27
CA ASP A 50 27.99 -9.46 -9.98
C ASP A 50 28.27 -9.61 -8.47
N VAL A 51 27.79 -8.66 -7.64
CA VAL A 51 28.08 -8.61 -6.20
C VAL A 51 26.84 -8.86 -5.34
N VAL A 52 25.65 -8.52 -5.84
CA VAL A 52 24.39 -8.56 -5.08
C VAL A 52 23.39 -9.52 -5.74
N ASP A 53 22.69 -10.30 -4.93
CA ASP A 53 21.58 -11.13 -5.40
C ASP A 53 20.37 -10.25 -5.73
N LEU A 54 20.12 -10.08 -7.03
CA LEU A 54 19.06 -9.21 -7.54
C LEU A 54 17.65 -9.72 -7.22
N ASN A 55 17.47 -11.01 -6.93
CA ASN A 55 16.14 -11.59 -6.69
C ASN A 55 15.64 -11.35 -5.27
N ASN A 56 16.52 -10.97 -4.35
CA ASN A 56 16.20 -10.78 -2.93
C ASN A 56 16.31 -9.31 -2.50
N ILE A 57 16.29 -8.36 -3.44
CA ILE A 57 16.30 -6.92 -3.13
C ILE A 57 14.94 -6.51 -2.56
N THR A 58 14.96 -5.85 -1.42
CA THR A 58 13.77 -5.25 -0.78
C THR A 58 13.93 -3.74 -0.64
N SER A 59 12.82 -3.01 -0.55
CA SER A 59 12.81 -1.56 -0.29
C SER A 59 11.57 -1.19 0.53
N ASN A 60 11.67 -0.10 1.27
CA ASN A 60 10.55 0.54 1.95
C ASN A 60 9.80 1.56 1.07
N ASP A 61 10.30 1.84 -0.14
CA ASP A 61 9.61 2.66 -1.12
C ASP A 61 8.66 1.80 -1.97
N ILE A 62 7.40 1.74 -1.52
CA ILE A 62 6.33 0.98 -2.17
C ILE A 62 6.09 1.42 -3.62
N TYR A 63 6.20 2.73 -3.90
CA TYR A 63 5.95 3.24 -5.24
C TYR A 63 7.07 2.86 -6.21
N ALA A 64 8.33 2.95 -5.76
CA ALA A 64 9.46 2.48 -6.56
C ALA A 64 9.35 0.97 -6.87
N ILE A 65 8.88 0.16 -5.90
CA ILE A 65 8.61 -1.27 -6.10
C ILE A 65 7.49 -1.47 -7.12
N LEU A 66 6.38 -0.73 -7.00
CA LEU A 66 5.27 -0.80 -7.95
C LEU A 66 5.74 -0.54 -9.38
N CYS A 67 6.55 0.51 -9.58
CA CYS A 67 7.09 0.87 -10.89
C CYS A 67 8.08 -0.15 -11.45
N SER A 68 8.80 -0.88 -10.61
CA SER A 68 9.92 -1.74 -11.03
C SER A 68 9.53 -3.22 -11.14
N TYR A 69 8.75 -3.71 -10.18
CA TYR A 69 8.38 -5.13 -10.05
C TYR A 69 6.87 -5.39 -10.20
N GLY A 70 6.03 -4.35 -10.19
CA GLY A 70 4.59 -4.47 -10.36
C GLY A 70 3.79 -4.55 -9.06
N VAL A 71 2.46 -4.66 -9.22
CA VAL A 71 1.49 -4.44 -8.13
C VAL A 71 1.53 -5.51 -7.03
N GLU A 72 1.73 -6.79 -7.36
CA GLU A 72 1.77 -7.86 -6.34
C GLU A 72 3.00 -7.75 -5.43
N MET A 73 4.11 -7.26 -5.97
CA MET A 73 5.30 -6.96 -5.16
C MET A 73 5.06 -5.74 -4.28
N ALA A 74 4.38 -4.71 -4.78
CA ALA A 74 3.99 -3.56 -3.96
C ALA A 74 3.02 -3.98 -2.83
N ARG A 75 2.03 -4.83 -3.11
CA ARG A 75 1.09 -5.39 -2.13
C ARG A 75 1.83 -6.13 -1.01
N THR A 76 2.78 -6.99 -1.38
CA THR A 76 3.60 -7.73 -0.42
C THR A 76 4.52 -6.80 0.39
N ALA A 77 5.05 -5.75 -0.23
CA ALA A 77 5.86 -4.76 0.45
C ALA A 77 5.04 -3.97 1.48
N ILE A 78 3.83 -3.51 1.14
CA ILE A 78 2.91 -2.84 2.08
C ILE A 78 2.67 -3.70 3.31
N LEU A 79 2.38 -4.98 3.10
CA LEU A 79 2.12 -5.94 4.17
C LEU A 79 3.32 -6.05 5.14
N LYS A 80 4.54 -6.22 4.58
CA LYS A 80 5.77 -6.32 5.36
C LYS A 80 6.10 -5.03 6.12
N GLU A 81 5.91 -3.87 5.49
CA GLU A 81 6.17 -2.58 6.13
C GLU A 81 5.19 -2.32 7.29
N ILE A 82 3.89 -2.61 7.11
CA ILE A 82 2.90 -2.45 8.18
C ILE A 82 3.19 -3.44 9.32
N GLU A 83 3.52 -4.69 9.01
CA GLU A 83 3.90 -5.70 10.01
C GLU A 83 5.15 -5.27 10.79
N SER A 84 6.16 -4.73 10.11
CA SER A 84 7.39 -4.20 10.72
C SER A 84 7.09 -3.10 11.74
N VAL A 85 6.20 -2.16 11.42
CA VAL A 85 5.79 -1.09 12.33
C VAL A 85 5.15 -1.65 13.61
N PHE A 86 4.22 -2.61 13.51
CA PHE A 86 3.57 -3.19 14.69
C PHE A 86 4.50 -4.10 15.50
N SER A 87 5.40 -4.81 14.84
CA SER A 87 6.39 -5.71 15.46
C SER A 87 7.31 -4.98 16.44
N VAL A 88 7.76 -3.76 16.11
CA VAL A 88 8.59 -2.91 16.99
C VAL A 88 7.92 -2.62 18.33
N TYR A 89 6.60 -2.43 18.33
CA TYR A 89 5.81 -2.17 19.54
C TYR A 89 5.25 -3.43 20.21
N LYS A 90 5.59 -4.62 19.69
CA LYS A 90 5.05 -5.91 20.15
C LYS A 90 3.52 -5.99 20.11
N ILE A 91 2.92 -5.31 19.15
CA ILE A 91 1.47 -5.36 18.91
C ILE A 91 1.20 -6.52 17.95
N ALA A 92 0.50 -7.55 18.43
CA ALA A 92 0.07 -8.66 17.58
C ALA A 92 -1.19 -8.25 16.81
N VAL A 93 -1.07 -8.17 15.48
CA VAL A 93 -2.20 -7.95 14.57
C VAL A 93 -2.36 -9.18 13.71
N ASP A 94 -3.60 -9.67 13.55
CA ASP A 94 -3.87 -10.80 12.68
C ASP A 94 -3.59 -10.45 11.22
N PHE A 95 -2.84 -11.32 10.55
CA PHE A 95 -2.44 -11.19 9.15
C PHE A 95 -3.62 -10.93 8.19
N ARG A 96 -4.81 -11.45 8.50
CA ARG A 96 -6.03 -11.25 7.69
C ARG A 96 -6.43 -9.79 7.60
N HIS A 97 -6.24 -9.01 8.68
CA HIS A 97 -6.52 -7.58 8.67
C HIS A 97 -5.54 -6.82 7.78
N LEU A 98 -4.25 -7.15 7.90
CA LEU A 98 -3.19 -6.50 7.12
C LEU A 98 -3.33 -6.82 5.63
N THR A 99 -3.68 -8.07 5.30
CA THR A 99 -3.91 -8.51 3.93
C THR A 99 -5.06 -7.77 3.29
N LEU A 100 -6.20 -7.64 3.98
CA LEU A 100 -7.36 -6.91 3.47
C LEU A 100 -7.02 -5.44 3.18
N ILE A 101 -6.22 -4.81 4.04
CA ILE A 101 -5.75 -3.43 3.83
C ILE A 101 -4.86 -3.35 2.60
N ALA A 102 -3.85 -4.23 2.47
CA ALA A 102 -2.93 -4.24 1.34
C ALA A 102 -3.66 -4.49 0.01
N ASP A 103 -4.61 -5.42 -0.01
CA ASP A 103 -5.45 -5.72 -1.19
C ASP A 103 -6.29 -4.49 -1.58
N TYR A 104 -6.91 -3.82 -0.60
CA TYR A 104 -7.67 -2.60 -0.87
C TYR A 104 -6.79 -1.42 -1.34
N MET A 105 -5.54 -1.35 -0.92
CA MET A 105 -4.62 -0.34 -1.42
C MET A 105 -4.14 -0.60 -2.85
N THR A 106 -4.33 -1.81 -3.38
CA THR A 106 -3.74 -2.26 -4.66
C THR A 106 -4.75 -2.82 -5.66
N PHE A 107 -6.04 -2.87 -5.33
CA PHE A 107 -7.07 -3.55 -6.15
C PHE A 107 -7.23 -2.97 -7.57
N ASP A 108 -6.89 -1.69 -7.78
CA ASP A 108 -6.99 -1.02 -9.08
C ASP A 108 -5.70 -1.11 -9.91
N GLY A 109 -4.72 -1.90 -9.43
CA GLY A 109 -3.40 -2.02 -10.05
C GLY A 109 -2.42 -0.92 -9.64
N GLY A 110 -2.84 0.04 -8.82
CA GLY A 110 -2.03 1.16 -8.35
C GLY A 110 -1.60 1.05 -6.88
N TYR A 111 -1.20 2.20 -6.33
CA TYR A 111 -0.94 2.38 -4.90
C TYR A 111 -1.87 3.46 -4.35
N LYS A 112 -3.03 3.01 -3.86
CA LYS A 112 -4.15 3.86 -3.44
C LYS A 112 -4.08 4.18 -1.94
N PRO A 113 -4.01 5.46 -1.55
CA PRO A 113 -4.00 5.85 -0.14
C PRO A 113 -5.41 5.94 0.46
N PHE A 114 -5.52 5.84 1.78
CA PHE A 114 -6.75 6.14 2.53
C PHE A 114 -6.87 7.64 2.84
N ASN A 115 -7.13 8.46 1.82
CA ASN A 115 -7.33 9.91 1.97
C ASN A 115 -8.36 10.44 0.95
N ARG A 116 -8.55 11.77 0.89
CA ARG A 116 -9.47 12.43 -0.05
C ARG A 116 -9.28 12.03 -1.52
N ARG A 117 -8.03 11.83 -1.96
CA ARG A 117 -7.70 11.42 -3.34
C ARG A 117 -8.00 9.93 -3.56
N GLY A 118 -7.85 9.12 -2.52
CA GLY A 118 -8.26 7.71 -2.58
C GLY A 118 -9.76 7.55 -2.72
N ILE A 119 -10.53 8.22 -1.86
CA ILE A 119 -12.00 8.08 -1.83
C ILE A 119 -12.69 8.73 -3.03
N SER A 120 -12.06 9.69 -3.71
CA SER A 120 -12.67 10.35 -4.88
C SER A 120 -12.92 9.39 -6.05
N THR A 121 -12.20 8.27 -6.10
CA THR A 121 -12.40 7.21 -7.11
C THR A 121 -13.55 6.24 -6.77
N HIS A 122 -14.20 6.40 -5.61
CA HIS A 122 -15.31 5.55 -5.21
C HIS A 122 -16.59 5.92 -5.99
N SER A 123 -17.39 4.92 -6.36
CA SER A 123 -18.61 5.11 -7.17
C SER A 123 -19.71 5.88 -6.42
N SER A 124 -19.98 5.50 -5.17
CA SER A 124 -21.03 6.14 -4.35
C SER A 124 -20.74 7.61 -4.04
N THR A 125 -21.52 8.51 -4.64
CA THR A 125 -21.48 9.96 -4.42
C THR A 125 -21.83 10.35 -2.99
N LEU A 126 -22.81 9.69 -2.37
CA LEU A 126 -23.19 9.95 -0.99
C LEU A 126 -22.09 9.51 -0.02
N LEU A 127 -21.40 8.40 -0.31
CA LEU A 127 -20.23 7.98 0.45
C LEU A 127 -19.12 9.06 0.35
N LYS A 128 -18.79 9.53 -0.86
CA LYS A 128 -17.81 10.62 -1.07
C LYS A 128 -18.21 11.88 -0.27
N ALA A 129 -19.47 12.30 -0.39
CA ALA A 129 -19.99 13.51 0.24
C ALA A 129 -20.06 13.41 1.78
N SER A 130 -20.25 12.21 2.33
CA SER A 130 -20.29 11.95 3.79
C SER A 130 -18.92 11.95 4.45
N TYR A 131 -17.83 11.80 3.68
CA TYR A 131 -16.47 11.80 4.21
C TYR A 131 -15.97 13.21 4.51
N GLU A 132 -15.82 14.05 3.48
CA GLU A 132 -15.47 15.48 3.61
C GLU A 132 -15.70 16.22 2.29
N THR A 133 -15.64 17.56 2.30
CA THR A 133 -15.81 18.41 1.10
C THR A 133 -17.14 18.18 0.37
N THR A 134 -18.22 17.98 1.12
CA THR A 134 -19.56 17.59 0.66
C THR A 134 -20.05 18.40 -0.54
N ALA A 135 -19.98 19.74 -0.47
CA ALA A 135 -20.46 20.61 -1.53
C ALA A 135 -19.70 20.43 -2.85
N ALA A 136 -18.37 20.18 -2.80
CA ALA A 136 -17.58 19.97 -4.00
C ALA A 136 -17.94 18.64 -4.67
N PHE A 137 -18.08 17.56 -3.90
CA PHE A 137 -18.47 16.26 -4.46
C PHE A 137 -19.89 16.27 -5.04
N LEU A 138 -20.83 16.96 -4.39
CA LEU A 138 -22.19 17.10 -4.92
C LEU A 138 -22.21 17.98 -6.17
N SER A 139 -21.47 19.09 -6.17
CA SER A 139 -21.34 19.95 -7.36
C SER A 139 -20.76 19.17 -8.54
N ASP A 140 -19.67 18.45 -8.33
CA ASP A 140 -19.02 17.63 -9.35
C ASP A 140 -19.96 16.53 -9.87
N ALA A 141 -20.68 15.85 -8.98
CA ALA A 141 -21.66 14.85 -9.35
C ALA A 141 -22.81 15.44 -10.17
N THR A 142 -23.34 16.61 -9.79
CA THR A 142 -24.41 17.28 -10.55
C THR A 142 -23.95 17.75 -11.93
N LEU A 143 -22.67 18.15 -12.06
CA LEU A 143 -22.08 18.58 -13.34
C LEU A 143 -21.90 17.40 -14.30
N HIS A 144 -21.48 16.23 -13.78
CA HIS A 144 -21.25 15.03 -14.58
C HIS A 144 -22.47 14.12 -14.73
N GLY A 145 -23.56 14.39 -13.99
CA GLY A 145 -24.76 13.54 -13.97
C GLY A 145 -24.55 12.22 -13.22
N ASP A 146 -23.63 12.19 -12.25
CA ASP A 146 -23.40 11.01 -11.41
C ASP A 146 -24.62 10.72 -10.53
N PHE A 147 -24.82 9.45 -10.20
CA PHE A 147 -25.86 8.99 -9.29
C PHE A 147 -25.29 8.06 -8.22
N ASP A 148 -26.01 7.91 -7.11
CA ASP A 148 -25.68 6.94 -6.08
C ASP A 148 -26.56 5.71 -6.24
N ASP A 149 -25.95 4.53 -6.36
CA ASP A 149 -26.65 3.26 -6.52
C ASP A 149 -27.16 2.68 -5.18
N LEU A 150 -26.87 3.35 -4.07
CA LEU A 150 -27.29 2.99 -2.71
C LEU A 150 -26.83 1.59 -2.30
N THR A 151 -25.71 1.14 -2.85
CA THR A 151 -25.04 -0.10 -2.43
C THR A 151 -24.14 0.14 -1.22
N SER A 152 -23.64 1.37 -1.06
CA SER A 152 -22.77 1.71 0.06
C SER A 152 -23.55 1.81 1.38
N PRO A 153 -22.97 1.40 2.53
CA PRO A 153 -23.60 1.60 3.82
C PRO A 153 -23.91 3.08 4.10
N SER A 154 -22.99 3.99 3.75
CA SER A 154 -23.19 5.43 3.93
C SER A 154 -24.39 5.97 3.16
N GLY A 155 -24.54 5.60 1.88
CA GLY A 155 -25.69 6.02 1.06
C GLY A 155 -27.02 5.51 1.59
N ASN A 156 -27.05 4.25 2.07
CA ASN A 156 -28.25 3.68 2.68
C ASN A 156 -28.65 4.42 3.98
N ILE A 157 -27.68 4.75 4.82
CA ILE A 157 -27.93 5.51 6.06
C ILE A 157 -28.51 6.89 5.76
N VAL A 158 -27.95 7.60 4.77
CA VAL A 158 -28.44 8.93 4.36
C VAL A 158 -29.91 8.91 3.95
N LEU A 159 -30.38 7.84 3.31
CA LEU A 159 -31.78 7.68 2.89
C LEU A 159 -32.65 6.89 3.88
N GLY A 160 -32.12 6.47 5.03
CA GLY A 160 -32.85 5.67 6.01
C GLY A 160 -33.23 4.26 5.52
N ARG A 161 -32.47 3.70 4.57
CA ARG A 161 -32.66 2.33 4.08
C ARG A 161 -31.85 1.33 4.92
N PRO A 162 -32.31 0.07 5.07
CA PRO A 162 -31.48 -0.98 5.66
C PRO A 162 -30.15 -1.15 4.91
N ILE A 163 -29.05 -1.28 5.65
CA ILE A 163 -27.72 -1.51 5.06
C ILE A 163 -27.62 -2.92 4.47
N GLN A 164 -27.01 -3.06 3.29
CA GLN A 164 -26.85 -4.35 2.59
C GLN A 164 -25.61 -5.12 3.09
N THR A 165 -25.45 -5.25 4.40
CA THR A 165 -24.32 -5.97 5.02
C THR A 165 -24.79 -6.72 6.25
N GLY A 166 -24.18 -7.87 6.54
CA GLY A 166 -24.60 -8.72 7.66
C GLY A 166 -26.02 -9.25 7.46
N THR A 167 -26.93 -8.93 8.38
CA THR A 167 -28.33 -9.40 8.35
C THR A 167 -29.18 -8.76 7.25
N GLY A 168 -28.75 -7.63 6.68
CA GLY A 168 -29.49 -6.93 5.61
C GLY A 168 -29.16 -7.40 4.19
N ILE A 169 -28.30 -8.41 4.01
CA ILE A 169 -27.90 -8.91 2.69
C ILE A 169 -29.00 -9.74 1.99
N PHE A 170 -29.99 -10.24 2.74
CA PHE A 170 -31.07 -11.06 2.21
C PHE A 170 -32.44 -10.54 2.66
N SER A 171 -33.47 -10.93 1.92
CA SER A 171 -34.87 -10.69 2.28
C SER A 171 -35.52 -11.97 2.78
N ILE A 172 -36.48 -11.84 3.68
CA ILE A 172 -37.23 -12.97 4.23
C ILE A 172 -38.59 -13.01 3.53
N GLY A 173 -38.91 -14.12 2.89
CA GLY A 173 -40.24 -14.42 2.37
C GLY A 173 -40.97 -15.39 3.28
N VAL A 174 -42.28 -15.22 3.44
CA VAL A 174 -43.14 -16.21 4.09
C VAL A 174 -43.72 -17.11 3.01
N PRO A 175 -43.63 -18.45 3.11
CA PRO A 175 -44.23 -19.35 2.14
C PRO A 175 -45.75 -19.18 2.11
N THR A 176 -46.32 -18.92 0.94
CA THR A 176 -47.78 -18.96 0.72
C THR A 176 -48.18 -20.34 0.24
N ALA A 177 -49.20 -20.92 0.87
CA ALA A 177 -49.74 -22.25 0.57
C ALA A 177 -50.36 -22.35 -0.83
#